data_AF-A0A6G6GL61-F1
#
_entry.id   AF-A0A6G6GL61-F1
#
_cell.length_a   1.000
_cell.length_b   1.000
_cell.length_c   1.000
_cell.angle_alpha   90.00
_cell.angle_beta   90.00
_cell.angle_gamma   90.00
#
_symmetry.space_group_name_H-M   'P 1'
#
loop_
_entity.id
_entity.type
_entity.pdbx_description
1 polymer ?
#
loop_
_entity_poly.entity_id
_entity_poly.type
_entity_poly.pdbx_seq_one_letter_code
_entity_poly.pdbx_strand_id
1 'polypeptide(L)'
;MKASVQYGDFKGTASADISDELSSGMDNLQDIANYFGINTDRFKVVGISIYGTKDFSILLFCVDSEQNTDDKERIVKILCDCEDETNILDTLFKRFNVVLHSRHDEKYSLVDNYDEEANFEDYHEID
;
A
#
# COMPACT_ATOMS: atom_id res chain seq x y z
N MET A 1 -1.53 8.25 8.29
CA MET A 1 -1.10 6.85 8.58
C MET A 1 0.09 6.88 9.53
N LYS A 2 0.13 6.00 10.55
CA LYS A 2 1.31 5.82 11.42
C LYS A 2 1.84 4.41 11.16
N ALA A 3 2.93 4.29 10.41
CA ALA A 3 3.57 3.01 10.14
C ALA A 3 4.01 2.34 11.45
N SER A 4 3.94 1.01 11.50
CA SER A 4 4.47 0.21 12.62
C SER A 4 5.97 0.04 12.41
N VAL A 5 6.77 0.97 12.94
CA VAL A 5 8.20 1.10 12.64
C VAL A 5 9.09 0.78 13.85
N GLN A 6 10.05 -0.12 13.69
CA GLN A 6 11.13 -0.40 14.64
C GLN A 6 12.09 0.80 14.75
N TYR A 7 12.93 0.83 15.79
CA TYR A 7 13.74 2.00 16.17
C TYR A 7 14.62 2.53 15.02
N GLY A 8 15.10 1.65 14.12
CA GLY A 8 15.94 2.02 12.99
C GLY A 8 15.21 2.28 11.66
N ASP A 9 13.89 2.12 11.60
CA ASP A 9 13.16 2.14 10.33
C ASP A 9 13.01 3.55 9.77
N PHE A 10 13.10 3.67 8.45
CA PHE A 10 12.72 4.88 7.75
C PHE A 10 11.22 5.16 7.85
N LYS A 11 10.85 6.43 7.68
CA LYS A 11 9.45 6.88 7.71
C LYS A 11 9.20 7.78 6.51
N GLY A 12 8.02 7.65 5.92
CA GLY A 12 7.55 8.61 4.92
C GLY A 12 6.14 8.30 4.46
N THR A 13 5.92 8.46 3.17
CA THR A 13 4.61 8.38 2.54
C THR A 13 4.56 7.24 1.52
N ALA A 14 3.35 6.79 1.25
CA ALA A 14 3.08 5.88 0.14
C ALA A 14 1.82 6.36 -0.57
N SER A 15 1.84 6.30 -1.89
CA SER A 15 0.70 6.60 -2.75
C SER A 15 0.61 5.55 -3.84
N ALA A 16 -0.59 5.08 -4.13
CA ALA A 16 -0.84 4.04 -5.12
C ALA A 16 -2.06 4.38 -5.96
N ASP A 17 -2.07 3.91 -7.20
CA ASP A 17 -3.13 4.08 -8.20
C ASP A 17 -3.48 2.68 -8.73
N ILE A 18 -4.76 2.31 -8.68
CA ILE A 18 -5.19 0.95 -8.96
C ILE A 18 -5.04 0.65 -10.45
N SER A 19 -4.65 -0.58 -10.77
CA SER A 19 -4.52 -1.01 -12.17
C SER A 19 -5.82 -0.79 -12.93
N ASP A 20 -5.71 -0.30 -14.17
CA ASP A 20 -6.85 -0.12 -15.07
C ASP A 20 -7.54 -1.45 -15.41
N GLU A 21 -6.84 -2.57 -15.24
CA GLU A 21 -7.40 -3.92 -15.43
C GLU A 21 -8.37 -4.32 -14.30
N LEU A 22 -8.18 -3.76 -13.11
CA LEU A 22 -9.03 -3.99 -11.94
C LEU A 22 -10.13 -2.95 -11.80
N SER A 23 -9.82 -1.71 -12.17
CA SER A 23 -10.68 -0.55 -11.94
C SER A 23 -11.85 -0.50 -12.93
N SER A 24 -13.05 -0.24 -12.41
CA SER A 24 -14.22 0.11 -13.25
C SER A 24 -14.23 1.61 -13.67
N GLY A 25 -13.08 2.30 -13.62
CA GLY A 25 -12.92 3.70 -14.02
C GLY A 25 -12.79 4.71 -12.85
N MET A 26 -12.80 4.24 -11.60
CA MET A 26 -12.46 5.01 -10.38
C MET A 26 -11.75 4.09 -9.39
N ASP A 27 -10.68 4.58 -8.76
CA ASP A 27 -9.94 3.81 -7.74
C ASP A 27 -10.85 3.42 -6.58
N ASN A 28 -11.10 2.12 -6.46
CA ASN A 28 -11.93 1.56 -5.43
C ASN A 28 -11.23 0.36 -4.77
N LEU A 29 -11.01 0.43 -3.46
CA LEU A 29 -10.47 -0.70 -2.68
C LEU A 29 -11.34 -1.96 -2.78
N GLN A 30 -12.61 -1.81 -3.14
CA GLN A 30 -13.50 -2.93 -3.37
C GLN A 30 -13.13 -3.75 -4.61
N ASP A 31 -12.50 -3.14 -5.62
CA ASP A 31 -12.05 -3.84 -6.82
C ASP A 31 -10.90 -4.81 -6.48
N ILE A 32 -10.00 -4.37 -5.58
CA ILE A 32 -8.96 -5.25 -5.00
C ILE A 32 -9.61 -6.39 -4.20
N ALA A 33 -10.68 -6.12 -3.45
CA ALA A 33 -11.41 -7.16 -2.71
C ALA A 33 -11.99 -8.22 -3.64
N ASN A 34 -12.58 -7.79 -4.75
CA ASN A 34 -13.16 -8.67 -5.76
C ASN A 34 -12.09 -9.55 -6.42
N TYR A 35 -10.92 -8.97 -6.73
CA TYR A 35 -9.78 -9.72 -7.28
C TYR A 35 -9.38 -10.89 -6.37
N PHE A 36 -9.29 -10.65 -5.06
CA PHE A 36 -8.96 -11.68 -4.08
C PHE A 36 -10.15 -12.56 -3.64
N GLY A 37 -11.33 -12.40 -4.27
CA GLY A 37 -12.51 -13.20 -3.96
C GLY A 37 -13.08 -12.99 -2.55
N ILE A 38 -12.86 -11.81 -1.94
CA ILE A 38 -13.41 -11.47 -0.64
C ILE A 38 -14.94 -11.36 -0.75
N ASN A 39 -15.67 -11.94 0.20
CA ASN A 39 -17.13 -11.77 0.28
C ASN A 39 -17.47 -10.32 0.65
N THR A 40 -17.83 -9.53 -0.35
CA THR A 40 -18.08 -8.09 -0.25
C THR A 40 -19.43 -7.74 0.39
N ASP A 41 -20.36 -8.69 0.46
CA ASP A 41 -21.63 -8.53 1.20
C ASP A 41 -21.38 -8.48 2.73
N ARG A 42 -20.37 -9.22 3.18
CA ARG A 42 -19.96 -9.27 4.59
C ARG A 42 -18.85 -8.29 4.91
N PHE A 43 -17.84 -8.22 4.04
CA PHE A 43 -16.61 -7.49 4.32
C PHE A 43 -16.50 -6.23 3.46
N LYS A 44 -16.61 -5.09 4.12
CA LYS A 44 -16.28 -3.80 3.51
C LYS A 44 -14.79 -3.52 3.65
N VAL A 45 -14.07 -3.40 2.54
CA VAL A 45 -12.63 -3.11 2.57
C VAL A 45 -12.39 -1.63 2.86
N VAL A 46 -11.51 -1.35 3.83
CA VAL A 46 -11.17 0.00 4.30
C VAL A 46 -9.68 0.30 4.24
N GLY A 47 -8.86 -0.66 3.84
CA GLY A 47 -7.44 -0.44 3.63
C GLY A 47 -6.70 -1.68 3.17
N ILE A 48 -5.45 -1.48 2.77
CA ILE A 48 -4.52 -2.54 2.36
C ILE A 48 -3.21 -2.40 3.14
N SER A 49 -2.62 -3.54 3.50
CA SER A 49 -1.28 -3.66 4.06
C SER A 49 -0.45 -4.47 3.10
N ILE A 50 0.69 -3.93 2.68
CA ILE A 50 1.69 -4.64 1.88
C ILE A 50 2.93 -4.75 2.76
N TYR A 51 3.45 -5.96 2.94
CA TYR A 51 4.57 -6.20 3.83
C TYR A 51 5.53 -7.24 3.27
N GLY A 52 6.83 -6.96 3.40
CA GLY A 52 7.90 -7.89 3.04
C GLY A 52 8.52 -7.61 1.67
N THR A 53 9.77 -8.06 1.52
CA THR A 53 10.51 -8.09 0.24
C THR A 53 10.86 -9.52 -0.20
N LYS A 54 10.88 -10.46 0.75
CA LYS A 54 11.16 -11.89 0.53
C LYS A 54 9.99 -12.78 0.98
N ASP A 55 9.40 -12.47 2.13
CA ASP A 55 8.17 -13.11 2.62
C ASP A 55 7.03 -12.10 2.37
N PHE A 56 6.66 -11.92 1.10
CA PHE A 56 5.75 -10.86 0.69
C PHE A 56 4.31 -11.23 1.08
N SER A 57 3.56 -10.26 1.59
CA SER A 57 2.19 -10.48 2.04
C SER A 57 1.31 -9.26 1.79
N ILE A 58 0.09 -9.55 1.34
CA ILE A 58 -0.96 -8.56 1.21
C ILE A 58 -2.05 -8.91 2.20
N LEU A 59 -2.44 -7.94 3.01
CA LEU A 59 -3.57 -8.06 3.91
C LEU A 59 -4.57 -6.94 3.65
N LEU A 60 -5.84 -7.29 3.59
CA LEU A 60 -6.94 -6.32 3.51
C LEU A 60 -7.49 -6.05 4.90
N PHE A 61 -7.66 -4.78 5.23
CA PHE A 61 -8.41 -4.35 6.41
C PHE A 61 -9.89 -4.30 6.02
N CYS A 62 -10.70 -5.08 6.72
CA CYS A 62 -12.12 -5.21 6.43
C CYS A 62 -12.95 -4.90 7.67
N VAL A 63 -14.03 -4.16 7.50
CA VAL A 63 -15.12 -4.11 8.48
C VAL A 63 -16.00 -5.33 8.28
N ASP A 64 -16.15 -6.16 9.31
CA ASP A 64 -16.99 -7.36 9.31
C ASP A 64 -18.42 -7.03 9.74
N SER A 65 -19.35 -6.93 8.79
CA SER A 65 -20.73 -6.54 9.07
C SER A 65 -21.50 -7.53 9.94
N GLU A 66 -21.13 -8.81 9.94
CA GLU A 66 -21.79 -9.85 10.74
C GLU A 66 -21.37 -9.84 12.21
N GLN A 67 -20.18 -9.32 12.52
CA GLN A 67 -19.64 -9.27 13.87
C GLN A 67 -19.58 -7.84 14.43
N ASN A 68 -20.16 -6.89 13.72
CA ASN A 68 -20.34 -5.54 14.22
C ASN A 68 -21.34 -5.54 15.38
N THR A 69 -21.07 -4.68 16.35
CA THR A 69 -22.01 -4.35 17.44
C THR A 69 -22.36 -2.88 17.33
N ASP A 70 -23.52 -2.47 17.85
CA ASP A 70 -23.95 -1.06 17.83
C ASP A 70 -22.90 -0.10 18.42
N ASP A 71 -22.08 -0.59 19.34
CA ASP A 71 -21.06 0.20 20.04
C ASP A 71 -19.66 0.15 19.39
N LYS A 72 -19.41 -0.78 18.47
CA LYS A 72 -18.06 -0.99 17.92
C LYS A 72 -18.06 -1.72 16.57
N GLU A 73 -17.39 -1.11 15.59
CA GLU A 73 -16.99 -1.77 14.35
C GLU A 73 -15.92 -2.83 14.60
N ARG A 74 -16.15 -4.03 14.09
CA ARG A 74 -15.20 -5.13 14.07
C ARG A 74 -14.34 -5.03 12.82
N ILE A 75 -13.12 -4.53 12.99
CA ILE A 75 -12.11 -4.50 11.93
C ILE A 75 -11.24 -5.77 12.03
N VAL A 76 -11.14 -6.51 10.93
CA VAL A 76 -10.27 -7.68 10.78
C VAL A 76 -9.21 -7.44 9.70
N LYS A 77 -8.08 -8.15 9.78
CA LYS A 77 -7.12 -8.25 8.68
C LYS A 77 -7.26 -9.62 8.04
N ILE A 78 -7.50 -9.65 6.74
CA ILE A 78 -7.59 -10.89 5.96
C ILE A 78 -6.30 -10.99 5.15
N LEU A 79 -5.55 -12.08 5.34
CA LEU A 79 -4.41 -12.40 4.49
C LEU A 79 -4.93 -12.85 3.13
N CYS A 80 -4.47 -12.20 2.07
CA CYS A 80 -4.82 -12.52 0.70
C CYS A 80 -3.85 -13.58 0.17
N ASP A 81 -4.40 -14.61 -0.46
CA ASP A 81 -3.59 -15.61 -1.14
C ASP A 81 -2.98 -14.98 -2.40
N CYS A 82 -1.66 -15.08 -2.54
CA CYS A 82 -0.91 -14.50 -3.64
C CYS A 82 -0.08 -15.62 -4.26
N GLU A 83 -0.62 -16.27 -5.29
CA GLU A 83 0.07 -17.39 -5.95
C GLU A 83 1.37 -16.95 -6.67
N ASP A 84 1.46 -15.67 -7.05
CA ASP A 84 2.65 -15.06 -7.64
C ASP A 84 2.99 -13.73 -6.95
N GLU A 85 3.81 -13.81 -5.89
CA GLU A 85 4.26 -12.67 -5.10
C GLU A 85 5.03 -11.62 -5.91
N THR A 86 5.64 -11.98 -7.04
CA THR A 86 6.52 -11.07 -7.80
C THR A 86 5.71 -10.14 -8.70
N ASN A 87 4.60 -10.62 -9.26
CA ASN A 87 3.78 -9.87 -10.23
C ASN A 87 2.51 -9.25 -9.63
N ILE A 88 2.22 -9.53 -8.36
CA ILE A 88 0.98 -9.06 -7.73
C ILE A 88 0.92 -7.53 -7.58
N LEU A 89 2.04 -6.85 -7.36
CA LEU A 89 2.04 -5.37 -7.29
C LEU A 89 1.69 -4.74 -8.64
N ASP A 90 2.24 -5.26 -9.74
CA ASP A 90 1.94 -4.81 -11.11
C ASP A 90 0.48 -5.08 -11.47
N THR A 91 -0.06 -6.19 -10.96
CA THR A 91 -1.48 -6.53 -11.14
C THR A 91 -2.39 -5.57 -10.37
N LEU A 92 -2.02 -5.22 -9.13
CA LEU A 92 -2.85 -4.37 -8.27
C LEU A 92 -2.75 -2.88 -8.60
N PHE A 93 -1.57 -2.40 -9.00
CA PHE A 93 -1.29 -0.99 -9.13
C PHE A 93 -0.59 -0.67 -10.45
N LYS A 94 -1.14 0.28 -11.20
CA LYS A 94 -0.42 0.88 -12.34
C LYS A 94 0.63 1.91 -11.90
N ARG A 95 0.49 2.44 -10.68
CA ARG A 95 1.51 3.30 -10.04
C ARG A 95 1.59 2.98 -8.56
N PHE A 96 2.79 2.69 -8.08
CA PHE A 96 3.08 2.50 -6.66
C PHE A 96 4.32 3.30 -6.29
N ASN A 97 4.15 4.36 -5.50
CA ASN A 97 5.24 5.23 -5.07
C ASN A 97 5.39 5.17 -3.55
N VAL A 98 6.62 4.92 -3.09
CA VAL A 98 6.99 4.91 -1.68
C VAL A 98 8.17 5.85 -1.51
N VAL A 99 8.00 6.87 -0.66
CA VAL A 99 9.05 7.83 -0.32
C VAL A 99 9.42 7.63 1.15
N LEU A 100 10.71 7.44 1.41
CA LEU A 100 11.24 7.16 2.75
C LEU A 100 12.31 8.17 3.13
N HIS A 101 12.22 8.67 4.36
CA HIS A 101 13.21 9.55 4.96
C HIS A 101 13.72 8.95 6.27
N SER A 102 14.88 9.45 6.72
CA SER A 102 15.40 9.14 8.05
C SER A 102 14.35 9.45 9.12
N ARG A 103 14.14 8.53 10.06
CA ARG A 103 13.06 8.58 11.08
C ARG A 103 12.97 9.90 11.83
N HIS A 104 14.13 10.47 12.16
CA HIS A 104 14.28 11.67 12.98
C HIS A 104 14.54 12.93 12.14
N ASP A 105 14.47 12.82 10.82
CA ASP A 105 14.71 13.94 9.93
C ASP A 105 13.42 14.71 9.67
N GLU A 106 13.12 15.64 10.58
CA GLU A 106 11.92 16.48 10.46
C GLU A 106 12.01 17.45 9.28
N LYS A 107 13.23 17.88 8.91
CA LYS A 107 13.45 18.86 7.84
C LYS A 107 13.10 18.30 6.47
N TYR A 108 13.53 17.08 6.17
CA TYR A 108 13.31 16.48 4.85
C TYR A 108 12.06 15.58 4.80
N SER A 109 11.49 15.17 5.94
CA SER A 109 10.28 14.33 5.98
C SER A 109 9.00 14.94 5.41
N LEU A 110 9.03 16.23 5.07
CA LEU A 110 7.91 16.99 4.47
C LEU A 110 8.29 17.62 3.13
N VAL A 111 9.42 17.21 2.53
CA VAL A 111 9.87 17.77 1.26
C VAL A 111 9.08 17.12 0.14
N ASP A 112 8.00 17.80 -0.24
CA ASP A 112 7.27 17.55 -1.48
C ASP A 112 7.86 18.35 -2.66
N ASN A 113 8.83 19.24 -2.39
CA ASN A 113 9.44 20.14 -3.37
C ASN A 113 10.94 19.86 -3.50
N TYR A 114 11.33 19.23 -4.60
CA TYR A 114 12.72 19.12 -5.05
C TYR A 114 12.93 20.05 -6.25
N ASP A 115 14.16 20.55 -6.43
CA ASP A 115 14.46 21.53 -7.48
C ASP A 115 14.47 20.88 -8.88
N GLU A 116 14.93 19.62 -8.98
CA GLU A 116 14.94 18.85 -10.22
C GLU A 116 14.93 17.33 -9.97
N GLU A 117 14.36 16.58 -10.91
CA GLU A 117 14.57 15.14 -11.04
C GLU A 117 15.61 14.94 -12.14
N ALA A 118 16.66 14.20 -11.82
CA ALA A 118 17.83 14.06 -12.67
C ALA A 118 18.24 12.59 -12.74
N ASN A 119 18.83 12.19 -13.86
CA ASN A 119 19.28 10.83 -14.04
C ASN A 119 20.58 10.62 -13.27
N PHE A 120 20.85 9.37 -12.89
CA PHE A 120 22.09 9.00 -12.22
C PHE A 120 23.33 9.46 -13.01
N GLU A 121 23.30 9.30 -14.33
CA GLU A 121 24.40 9.64 -15.24
C GLU A 121 24.71 11.14 -15.29
N ASP A 122 23.75 12.01 -14.97
CA ASP A 122 23.96 13.46 -15.01
C ASP A 122 24.97 13.95 -13.95
N TYR A 123 25.23 13.15 -12.91
CA TYR A 123 26.15 13.50 -11.81
C TYR A 123 27.23 12.46 -11.51
N HIS A 124 27.32 11.38 -12.29
CA HIS A 124 28.32 10.34 -12.07
C HIS A 124 29.20 10.19 -13.31
N GLU A 125 30.50 10.39 -13.14
CA GLU A 125 31.49 10.03 -14.15
C GLU A 125 31.58 8.49 -14.19
N ILE A 126 31.28 7.92 -15.36
CA ILE A 126 31.47 6.50 -15.63
C ILE A 126 32.92 6.34 -16.10
N ASP A 127 33.78 5.77 -15.24
CA ASP A 127 35.15 5.35 -15.59
C ASP A 127 35.16 4.19 -16.61
#